data_AF-A0A0J9V059-F1
#
_entry.id   AF-A0A0J9V059-F1
#
_cell.length_a   1.000
_cell.length_b   1.000
_cell.length_c   1.000
_cell.angle_alpha   90.00
_cell.angle_beta   90.00
_cell.angle_gamma   90.00
#
_symmetry.space_group_name_H-M   'P 1'
#
loop_
_entity.id
_entity.type
_entity.pdbx_description
1 polymer ?
#
loop_
_entity_poly.entity_id
_entity_poly.type
_entity_poly.pdbx_seq_one_letter_code
_entity_poly.pdbx_strand_id
1 'polypeptide(L)'
;MAKALRFTLLWAWALTLLHFTLFVCGSALPSSADAPLKAALVTLVQEDDISATLFSIQQIEDKFNNRHLYDWVFFSVQDLPERFKELTSNATNATCIFEVIPEENWNMPGWTDHSQLSDSHEINSDCNPKTFKPLADIRQMKRWSSAPFANERRLRNYEWFWRVEPGASLSQDIPFDVFRYMRDNGIAYGFNRAVLGQANLYHLSRIKSFIDKHPELLHEEADITWLIENGTSLAIQSSSSDDSYEGLIDEGSDKLRSRII
;
A
#
# COMPACT_ATOMS: atom_id res chain seq x y z
N MET A 1 76.13 17.81 -10.68
CA MET A 1 74.95 16.91 -10.60
C MET A 1 73.92 17.43 -9.58
N ALA A 2 73.41 18.67 -9.75
CA ALA A 2 72.47 19.28 -8.79
C ALA A 2 71.20 19.88 -9.43
N LYS A 3 71.12 19.89 -10.77
CA LYS A 3 69.93 20.38 -11.50
C LYS A 3 68.84 19.31 -11.70
N ALA A 4 69.21 18.03 -11.73
CA ALA A 4 68.26 16.94 -11.95
C ALA A 4 67.33 16.69 -10.73
N LEU A 5 67.84 16.88 -9.50
CA LEU A 5 67.10 16.58 -8.27
C LEU A 5 65.99 17.60 -7.96
N ARG A 6 66.12 18.85 -8.46
CA ARG A 6 65.10 19.89 -8.27
C ARG A 6 63.91 19.71 -9.21
N PHE A 7 64.13 19.07 -10.36
CA PHE A 7 63.07 18.84 -11.34
C PHE A 7 62.13 17.71 -10.89
N THR A 8 62.65 16.66 -10.28
CA THR A 8 61.84 15.51 -9.82
C THR A 8 60.93 15.87 -8.63
N LEU A 9 61.38 16.74 -7.73
CA LEU A 9 60.55 17.24 -6.64
C LEU A 9 59.37 18.09 -7.14
N LEU A 10 59.59 18.98 -8.12
CA LEU A 10 58.54 19.81 -8.70
C LEU A 10 57.42 19.00 -9.36
N TRP A 11 57.76 17.90 -10.03
CA TRP A 11 56.76 16.98 -10.61
C TRP A 11 56.01 16.17 -9.56
N ALA A 12 56.66 15.77 -8.47
CA ALA A 12 56.00 15.07 -7.37
C ALA A 12 54.97 15.96 -6.67
N TRP A 13 55.29 17.25 -6.43
CA TRP A 13 54.34 18.22 -5.87
C TRP A 13 53.18 18.54 -6.83
N ALA A 14 53.44 18.62 -8.14
CA ALA A 14 52.40 18.82 -9.15
C ALA A 14 51.44 17.62 -9.25
N LEU A 15 51.95 16.38 -9.16
CA LEU A 15 51.14 15.15 -9.14
C LEU A 15 50.32 15.02 -7.85
N THR A 16 50.87 15.40 -6.70
CA THR A 16 50.10 15.44 -5.44
C THR A 16 49.03 16.52 -5.45
N LEU A 17 49.29 17.70 -6.06
CA LEU A 17 48.27 18.73 -6.25
C LEU A 17 47.18 18.28 -7.23
N LEU A 18 47.53 17.57 -8.31
CA LEU A 18 46.57 16.99 -9.26
C LEU A 18 45.68 15.94 -8.59
N HIS A 19 46.24 15.07 -7.75
CA HIS A 19 45.47 14.10 -6.97
C HIS A 19 44.63 14.75 -5.86
N PHE A 20 45.11 15.83 -5.24
CA PHE A 20 44.33 16.56 -4.23
C PHE A 20 43.19 17.36 -4.87
N THR A 21 43.37 17.92 -6.07
CA THR A 21 42.29 18.56 -6.82
C THR A 21 41.26 17.56 -7.37
N LEU A 22 41.67 16.33 -7.68
CA LEU A 22 40.76 15.25 -8.09
C LEU A 22 40.02 14.62 -6.90
N PHE A 23 40.55 14.72 -5.67
CA PHE A 23 39.88 14.22 -4.46
C PHE A 23 38.95 15.28 -3.82
N VAL A 24 39.26 16.57 -3.98
CA VAL A 24 38.42 17.68 -3.47
C VAL A 24 37.38 18.15 -4.48
N CYS A 25 37.60 17.92 -5.77
CA CYS A 25 36.56 18.01 -6.79
C CYS A 25 36.09 16.61 -7.16
N GLY A 26 35.65 15.85 -6.13
CA GLY A 26 34.62 14.86 -6.34
C GLY A 26 33.46 15.60 -6.97
N SER A 27 33.41 15.57 -8.29
CA SER A 27 32.24 15.95 -9.05
C SER A 27 31.10 15.14 -8.46
N ALA A 28 30.32 15.76 -7.58
CA ALA A 28 28.90 15.56 -7.53
C ALA A 28 28.44 15.85 -8.96
N LEU A 29 28.59 14.83 -9.82
CA LEU A 29 27.65 14.60 -10.89
C LEU A 29 26.29 14.85 -10.23
N PRO A 30 25.43 15.68 -10.82
CA PRO A 30 24.08 15.78 -10.31
C PRO A 30 23.61 14.33 -10.13
N SER A 31 23.39 13.94 -8.87
CA SER A 31 22.64 12.74 -8.56
C SER A 31 21.38 12.82 -9.42
N SER A 32 20.83 11.68 -9.81
CA SER A 32 19.53 11.57 -10.46
C SER A 32 18.44 12.31 -9.65
N ALA A 33 18.46 13.63 -9.69
CA ALA A 33 17.64 14.57 -8.99
C ALA A 33 16.74 15.14 -10.08
N ASP A 34 15.44 14.97 -9.84
CA ASP A 34 14.33 15.59 -10.54
C ASP A 34 13.81 14.91 -11.82
N ALA A 35 14.01 13.60 -11.99
CA ALA A 35 13.01 12.85 -12.75
C ALA A 35 11.71 12.80 -11.91
N PRO A 36 10.57 13.28 -12.41
CA PRO A 36 9.31 13.20 -11.69
C PRO A 36 8.98 11.75 -11.37
N LEU A 37 8.68 11.48 -10.10
CA LEU A 37 8.25 10.16 -9.66
C LEU A 37 6.90 9.82 -10.27
N LYS A 38 6.81 8.64 -10.86
CA LYS A 38 5.54 8.13 -11.37
C LYS A 38 4.76 7.52 -10.22
N ALA A 39 4.02 8.34 -9.48
CA ALA A 39 3.21 7.90 -8.37
C ALA A 39 1.80 8.47 -8.41
N ALA A 40 0.84 7.77 -7.80
CA ALA A 40 -0.55 8.19 -7.73
C ALA A 40 -1.19 7.92 -6.36
N LEU A 41 -2.17 8.74 -6.01
CA LEU A 41 -3.15 8.46 -4.98
C LEU A 41 -4.28 7.67 -5.63
N VAL A 42 -4.69 6.55 -5.04
CA VAL A 42 -5.61 5.61 -5.67
C VAL A 42 -6.76 5.26 -4.74
N THR A 43 -7.99 5.38 -5.26
CA THR A 43 -9.22 5.21 -4.46
C THR A 43 -10.19 4.34 -5.23
N LEU A 44 -10.76 3.33 -4.57
CA LEU A 44 -11.92 2.61 -5.08
C LEU A 44 -13.19 3.32 -4.56
N VAL A 45 -14.10 3.69 -5.45
CA VAL A 45 -15.27 4.50 -5.11
C VAL A 45 -16.54 4.00 -5.80
N GLN A 46 -17.66 4.30 -5.16
CA GLN A 46 -19.01 4.28 -5.73
C GLN A 46 -19.59 5.70 -5.76
N GLU A 47 -20.68 5.91 -6.49
CA GLU A 47 -21.34 7.22 -6.55
C GLU A 47 -21.71 7.77 -5.16
N ASP A 48 -22.24 6.89 -4.29
CA ASP A 48 -22.67 7.25 -2.94
C ASP A 48 -21.51 7.67 -2.00
N ASP A 49 -20.26 7.38 -2.37
CA ASP A 49 -19.07 7.71 -1.58
C ASP A 49 -18.62 9.17 -1.74
N ILE A 50 -19.31 10.00 -2.53
CA ILE A 50 -18.85 11.35 -2.90
C ILE A 50 -18.46 12.20 -1.68
N SER A 51 -19.30 12.23 -0.64
CA SER A 51 -19.03 13.05 0.55
C SER A 51 -17.79 12.58 1.31
N ALA A 52 -17.62 11.27 1.46
CA ALA A 52 -16.48 10.67 2.14
C ALA A 52 -15.19 10.80 1.31
N THR A 53 -15.32 10.73 -0.01
CA THR A 53 -14.22 10.93 -0.96
C THR A 53 -13.73 12.37 -0.92
N LEU A 54 -14.62 13.36 -0.99
CA LEU A 54 -14.26 14.78 -0.87
C LEU A 54 -13.57 15.10 0.46
N PHE A 55 -14.06 14.51 1.56
CA PHE A 55 -13.39 14.62 2.85
C PHE A 55 -11.96 14.07 2.80
N SER A 56 -11.76 12.91 2.18
CA SER A 56 -10.43 12.29 2.06
C SER A 56 -9.49 13.13 1.19
N ILE A 57 -9.97 13.63 0.05
CA ILE A 57 -9.21 14.53 -0.82
C ILE A 57 -8.75 15.73 -0.01
N GLN A 58 -9.67 16.41 0.69
CA GLN A 58 -9.31 17.55 1.53
C GLN A 58 -8.23 17.19 2.57
N GLN A 59 -8.41 16.08 3.30
CA GLN A 59 -7.43 15.66 4.31
C GLN A 59 -6.04 15.40 3.74
N ILE A 60 -5.96 14.73 2.59
CA ILE A 60 -4.70 14.39 1.95
C ILE A 60 -4.06 15.61 1.27
N GLU A 61 -4.86 16.46 0.62
CA GLU A 61 -4.38 17.68 -0.02
C GLU A 61 -3.82 18.68 1.00
N ASP A 62 -4.56 18.97 2.07
CA ASP A 62 -4.14 19.90 3.12
C ASP A 62 -2.82 19.47 3.77
N LYS A 63 -2.67 18.17 4.00
CA LYS A 63 -1.59 17.62 4.83
C LYS A 63 -0.43 17.07 4.04
N PHE A 64 -0.57 16.84 2.74
CA PHE A 64 0.46 16.21 1.90
C PHE A 64 0.44 16.71 0.45
N ASN A 65 -0.63 16.42 -0.31
CA ASN A 65 -0.55 16.37 -1.77
C ASN A 65 -0.54 17.73 -2.47
N ASN A 66 -1.02 18.81 -1.83
CA ASN A 66 -0.97 20.16 -2.43
C ASN A 66 0.46 20.64 -2.75
N ARG A 67 1.48 20.04 -2.11
CA ARG A 67 2.90 20.34 -2.33
C ARG A 67 3.53 19.50 -3.45
N HIS A 68 2.91 18.39 -3.83
CA HIS A 68 3.50 17.38 -4.70
C HIS A 68 2.69 17.12 -5.97
N LEU A 69 1.38 17.35 -5.93
CA LEU A 69 0.45 17.25 -7.06
C LEU A 69 0.47 15.87 -7.73
N TYR A 70 0.54 14.79 -6.94
CA TYR A 70 0.37 13.44 -7.48
C TYR A 70 -1.06 13.22 -7.92
N ASP A 71 -1.21 12.51 -9.04
CA ASP A 71 -2.51 12.24 -9.65
C ASP A 71 -3.42 11.47 -8.68
N TRP A 72 -4.71 11.78 -8.72
CA TRP A 72 -5.77 10.95 -8.15
C TRP A 72 -6.31 10.01 -9.22
N VAL A 73 -6.27 8.71 -8.95
CA VAL A 73 -6.86 7.68 -9.80
C VAL A 73 -8.02 7.04 -9.07
N PHE A 74 -9.23 7.31 -9.56
CA PHE A 74 -10.47 6.74 -9.04
C PHE A 74 -10.85 5.52 -9.86
N PHE A 75 -10.98 4.37 -9.20
CA PHE A 75 -11.54 3.16 -9.78
C PHE A 75 -12.99 3.00 -9.35
N SER A 76 -13.84 2.57 -10.27
CA SER A 76 -15.24 2.26 -10.01
C SER A 76 -15.71 1.04 -10.81
N VAL A 77 -16.77 0.38 -10.32
CA VAL A 77 -17.37 -0.77 -11.02
C VAL A 77 -18.22 -0.33 -12.22
N GLN A 78 -18.77 0.88 -12.15
CA GLN A 78 -19.58 1.50 -13.19
C GLN A 78 -19.05 2.90 -13.48
N ASP A 79 -19.37 3.45 -14.65
CA ASP A 79 -18.96 4.82 -14.96
C ASP A 79 -19.56 5.81 -13.96
N LEU A 80 -18.70 6.66 -13.40
CA LEU A 80 -19.12 7.65 -12.40
C LEU A 80 -19.87 8.79 -13.09
N PRO A 81 -20.94 9.31 -12.48
CA PRO A 81 -21.68 10.43 -13.05
C PRO A 81 -20.79 11.67 -13.14
N GLU A 82 -21.07 12.54 -14.11
CA GLU A 82 -20.26 13.74 -14.36
C GLU A 82 -20.13 14.62 -13.12
N ARG A 83 -21.21 14.75 -12.35
CA ARG A 83 -21.20 15.48 -11.07
C ARG A 83 -20.13 14.96 -10.09
N PHE A 84 -19.91 13.65 -10.02
CA PHE A 84 -18.88 13.08 -9.15
C PHE A 84 -17.49 13.50 -9.64
N LYS A 85 -17.26 13.40 -10.96
CA LYS A 85 -15.98 13.74 -11.61
C LYS A 85 -15.68 15.24 -11.45
N GLU A 86 -16.66 16.11 -11.65
CA GLU A 86 -16.55 17.55 -11.48
C GLU A 86 -16.23 17.93 -10.02
N LEU A 87 -16.97 17.39 -9.05
CA LEU A 87 -16.78 17.72 -7.64
C LEU A 87 -15.40 17.29 -7.13
N THR A 88 -14.96 16.09 -7.49
CA THR A 88 -13.64 15.57 -7.08
C THR A 88 -12.50 16.30 -7.79
N SER A 89 -12.64 16.61 -9.09
CA SER A 89 -11.64 17.40 -9.83
C SER A 89 -11.51 18.83 -9.33
N ASN A 90 -12.61 19.45 -8.87
CA ASN A 90 -12.58 20.79 -8.28
C ASN A 90 -12.03 20.83 -6.85
N ALA A 91 -11.86 19.67 -6.19
CA ALA A 91 -11.40 19.58 -4.81
C ALA A 91 -9.87 19.51 -4.67
N THR A 92 -9.13 19.39 -5.78
CA THR A 92 -7.66 19.31 -5.79
C THR A 92 -7.09 20.04 -7.01
N ASN A 93 -5.83 20.47 -6.91
CA ASN A 93 -5.08 20.99 -8.05
C ASN A 93 -4.37 19.88 -8.85
N ALA A 94 -4.37 18.64 -8.34
CA ALA A 94 -3.78 17.49 -9.02
C ALA A 94 -4.70 16.95 -10.14
N THR A 95 -4.14 16.17 -11.06
CA THR A 95 -4.93 15.54 -12.11
C THR A 95 -5.83 14.46 -11.52
N CYS A 96 -7.13 14.52 -11.81
CA CYS A 96 -8.07 13.44 -11.50
C CYS A 96 -8.29 12.55 -12.74
N ILE A 97 -8.17 11.24 -12.53
CA ILE A 97 -8.32 10.21 -13.56
C ILE A 97 -9.38 9.23 -13.08
N PHE A 98 -10.33 8.89 -13.95
CA PHE A 98 -11.45 8.01 -13.62
C PHE A 98 -11.39 6.77 -14.51
N GLU A 99 -11.39 5.59 -13.89
CA GLU A 99 -11.25 4.30 -14.54
C GLU A 99 -12.38 3.36 -14.13
N VAL A 100 -13.02 2.74 -15.13
CA VAL A 100 -13.99 1.67 -14.90
C VAL A 100 -13.25 0.35 -14.89
N ILE A 101 -13.41 -0.42 -13.82
CA ILE A 101 -12.78 -1.72 -13.65
C ILE A 101 -13.34 -2.67 -14.73
N PRO A 102 -12.48 -3.31 -15.54
CA PRO A 102 -12.92 -4.33 -16.48
C PRO A 102 -13.69 -5.45 -15.77
N GLU A 103 -14.80 -5.90 -16.34
CA GLU A 103 -15.62 -6.97 -15.75
C GLU A 103 -14.81 -8.24 -15.45
N GLU A 104 -13.81 -8.57 -16.27
CA GLU A 104 -12.89 -9.70 -16.06
C GLU A 104 -12.06 -9.58 -14.76
N ASN A 105 -11.72 -8.35 -14.36
CA ASN A 105 -10.96 -8.06 -13.16
C ASN A 105 -11.87 -7.99 -11.94
N TRP A 106 -13.13 -7.58 -12.09
CA TRP A 106 -14.09 -7.46 -10.99
C TRP A 106 -14.82 -8.79 -10.69
N ASN A 107 -15.37 -9.43 -11.71
CA ASN A 107 -16.23 -10.59 -11.57
C ASN A 107 -15.46 -11.84 -11.11
N MET A 108 -16.20 -12.75 -10.47
CA MET A 108 -15.62 -14.03 -10.06
C MET A 108 -15.26 -14.86 -11.30
N PRO A 109 -14.08 -15.49 -11.33
CA PRO A 109 -13.67 -16.26 -12.49
C PRO A 109 -14.54 -17.52 -12.64
N GLY A 110 -14.73 -17.97 -13.88
CA GLY A 110 -15.67 -19.06 -14.20
C GLY A 110 -15.35 -20.45 -13.61
N TRP A 111 -14.17 -20.63 -13.01
CA TRP A 111 -13.83 -21.84 -12.25
C TRP A 111 -14.32 -21.80 -10.80
N THR A 112 -14.90 -20.68 -10.37
CA THR A 112 -15.48 -20.56 -9.02
C THR A 112 -16.76 -21.38 -8.96
N ASP A 113 -16.78 -22.38 -8.08
CA ASP A 113 -17.96 -23.21 -7.89
C ASP A 113 -19.07 -22.40 -7.22
N HIS A 114 -20.13 -22.10 -7.98
CA HIS A 114 -21.26 -21.33 -7.49
C HIS A 114 -22.05 -22.08 -6.39
N SER A 115 -21.91 -23.40 -6.30
CA SER A 115 -22.54 -24.22 -5.25
C SER A 115 -21.82 -24.11 -3.89
N GLN A 116 -20.50 -23.94 -3.90
CA GLN A 116 -19.74 -23.70 -2.67
C GLN A 116 -19.96 -22.30 -2.08
N LEU A 117 -20.46 -21.36 -2.91
CA LEU A 117 -20.89 -20.04 -2.45
C LEU A 117 -22.21 -20.09 -1.65
N SER A 118 -23.06 -21.11 -1.87
CA SER A 118 -24.29 -21.32 -1.09
C SER A 118 -24.05 -22.18 0.16
N ASP A 119 -23.12 -23.14 0.10
CA ASP A 119 -22.99 -24.16 1.14
C ASP A 119 -22.17 -23.72 2.37
N SER A 120 -21.36 -22.65 2.28
CA SER A 120 -20.75 -22.02 3.48
C SER A 120 -21.74 -21.17 4.28
N HIS A 121 -23.02 -21.16 3.90
CA HIS A 121 -24.10 -20.45 4.56
C HIS A 121 -25.14 -21.47 5.05
N GLU A 122 -24.86 -22.11 6.19
CA GLU A 122 -25.92 -22.77 6.96
C GLU A 122 -27.01 -21.73 7.29
N ILE A 123 -28.15 -21.91 6.63
CA ILE A 123 -29.52 -21.69 7.11
C ILE A 123 -29.72 -20.40 7.92
N ASN A 124 -30.02 -19.32 7.20
CA ASN A 124 -31.04 -18.37 7.66
C ASN A 124 -31.89 -18.00 6.44
N SER A 125 -32.94 -18.80 6.23
CA SER A 125 -33.91 -18.67 5.12
C SER A 125 -34.76 -17.38 5.17
N ASP A 126 -34.41 -16.43 6.05
CA ASP A 126 -35.08 -15.13 6.23
C ASP A 126 -34.27 -13.93 5.70
N CYS A 127 -33.11 -14.15 5.07
CA CYS A 127 -32.28 -13.03 4.61
C CYS A 127 -32.80 -12.41 3.29
N ASN A 128 -33.30 -11.17 3.40
CA ASN A 128 -33.68 -10.29 2.28
C ASN A 128 -32.67 -10.34 1.11
N PRO A 129 -33.12 -10.31 -0.16
CA PRO A 129 -32.23 -10.32 -1.34
C PRO A 129 -31.27 -9.12 -1.40
N LYS A 130 -31.61 -8.02 -0.71
CA LYS A 130 -30.73 -6.86 -0.51
C LYS A 130 -29.49 -7.16 0.34
N THR A 131 -29.43 -8.25 1.09
CA THR A 131 -28.26 -8.65 1.90
C THR A 131 -27.26 -9.47 1.07
N PHE A 132 -27.76 -10.19 0.05
CA PHE A 132 -26.95 -11.05 -0.81
C PHE A 132 -26.06 -10.25 -1.78
N LYS A 133 -26.58 -9.13 -2.32
CA LYS A 133 -25.85 -8.23 -3.23
C LYS A 133 -24.65 -7.53 -2.54
N PRO A 134 -24.79 -6.90 -1.35
CA PRO A 134 -23.67 -6.30 -0.61
C PRO A 134 -22.56 -7.30 -0.23
N LEU A 135 -22.90 -8.53 0.15
CA LEU A 135 -21.89 -9.55 0.49
C LEU A 135 -21.12 -10.05 -0.75
N ALA A 136 -21.79 -10.16 -1.90
CA ALA A 136 -21.15 -10.45 -3.18
C ALA A 136 -20.19 -9.31 -3.58
N ASP A 137 -20.63 -8.06 -3.44
CA ASP A 137 -19.83 -6.87 -3.76
C ASP A 137 -18.59 -6.77 -2.84
N ILE A 138 -18.71 -7.09 -1.54
CA ILE A 138 -17.57 -7.10 -0.60
C ILE A 138 -16.54 -8.16 -0.98
N ARG A 139 -16.95 -9.37 -1.41
CA ARG A 139 -16.01 -10.42 -1.82
C ARG A 139 -15.28 -10.05 -3.11
N GLN A 140 -15.98 -9.48 -4.08
CA GLN A 140 -15.39 -8.98 -5.31
C GLN A 140 -14.40 -7.84 -5.02
N MET A 141 -14.77 -6.89 -4.17
CA MET A 141 -13.90 -5.81 -3.70
C MET A 141 -12.62 -6.35 -3.04
N LYS A 142 -12.75 -7.30 -2.11
CA LYS A 142 -11.61 -7.94 -1.44
C LYS A 142 -10.72 -8.68 -2.43
N ARG A 143 -11.31 -9.44 -3.36
CA ARG A 143 -10.59 -10.14 -4.42
C ARG A 143 -9.81 -9.16 -5.29
N TRP A 144 -10.47 -8.14 -5.84
CA TRP A 144 -9.85 -7.13 -6.68
C TRP A 144 -8.71 -6.41 -5.96
N SER A 145 -8.93 -6.03 -4.70
CA SER A 145 -7.92 -5.42 -3.83
C SER A 145 -6.70 -6.30 -3.53
N SER A 146 -6.82 -7.62 -3.65
CA SER A 146 -5.76 -8.57 -3.29
C SER A 146 -4.79 -8.88 -4.44
N ALA A 147 -5.21 -8.76 -5.71
CA ALA A 147 -4.33 -9.03 -6.85
C ALA A 147 -4.69 -8.27 -8.14
N PRO A 148 -5.93 -8.34 -8.69
CA PRO A 148 -6.26 -7.69 -9.96
C PRO A 148 -5.94 -6.19 -10.00
N PHE A 149 -6.15 -5.48 -8.89
CA PHE A 149 -5.88 -4.05 -8.74
C PHE A 149 -4.51 -3.63 -9.28
N ALA A 150 -3.43 -4.29 -8.84
CA ALA A 150 -2.07 -3.91 -9.22
C ALA A 150 -1.78 -4.12 -10.73
N ASN A 151 -2.61 -4.90 -11.42
CA ASN A 151 -2.47 -5.19 -12.84
C ASN A 151 -3.35 -4.31 -13.74
N GLU A 152 -4.15 -3.40 -13.16
CA GLU A 152 -4.99 -2.48 -13.92
C GLU A 152 -4.14 -1.69 -14.91
N ARG A 153 -4.63 -1.57 -16.16
CA ARG A 153 -3.85 -0.98 -17.26
C ARG A 153 -3.36 0.44 -16.92
N ARG A 154 -4.19 1.21 -16.22
CA ARG A 154 -3.86 2.56 -15.75
C ARG A 154 -2.64 2.58 -14.83
N LEU A 155 -2.50 1.58 -13.95
CA LEU A 155 -1.43 1.54 -12.96
C LEU A 155 -0.07 1.13 -13.54
N ARG A 156 -0.03 0.57 -14.75
CA ARG A 156 1.24 0.20 -15.43
C ARG A 156 2.16 1.40 -15.70
N ASN A 157 1.62 2.61 -15.68
CA ASN A 157 2.38 3.85 -15.87
C ASN A 157 2.93 4.41 -14.55
N TYR A 158 2.56 3.84 -13.40
CA TYR A 158 3.01 4.26 -12.09
C TYR A 158 3.95 3.21 -11.48
N GLU A 159 4.98 3.68 -10.77
CA GLU A 159 5.90 2.87 -9.99
C GLU A 159 5.40 2.71 -8.55
N TRP A 160 4.67 3.72 -8.06
CA TRP A 160 4.15 3.75 -6.70
C TRP A 160 2.67 4.14 -6.68
N PHE A 161 1.96 3.63 -5.71
CA PHE A 161 0.63 4.12 -5.41
C PHE A 161 0.41 4.19 -3.90
N TRP A 162 -0.40 5.15 -3.48
CA TRP A 162 -0.92 5.19 -2.13
C TRP A 162 -2.43 4.98 -2.20
N ARG A 163 -2.89 3.85 -1.65
CA ARG A 163 -4.32 3.58 -1.48
C ARG A 163 -4.94 4.50 -0.43
N VAL A 164 -5.92 5.28 -0.85
CA VAL A 164 -6.72 6.13 0.02
C VAL A 164 -8.15 5.59 -0.01
N GLU A 165 -8.72 5.31 1.15
CA GLU A 165 -10.11 4.87 1.26
C GLU A 165 -11.02 6.09 1.48
N PRO A 166 -12.27 6.10 0.98
CA PRO A 166 -13.24 7.13 1.32
C PRO A 166 -13.42 7.25 2.84
N GLY A 167 -13.40 8.49 3.35
CA GLY A 167 -13.41 8.80 4.79
C GLY A 167 -12.03 8.80 5.45
N ALA A 168 -10.94 8.57 4.72
CA ALA A 168 -9.59 8.59 5.28
C ALA A 168 -9.22 9.98 5.83
N SER A 169 -8.48 9.98 6.94
CA SER A 169 -7.92 11.18 7.54
C SER A 169 -6.49 10.94 7.99
N LEU A 170 -5.68 11.99 7.94
CA LEU A 170 -4.34 12.00 8.52
C LEU A 170 -4.38 12.77 9.83
N SER A 171 -3.80 12.23 10.89
CA SER A 171 -3.77 12.92 12.19
C SER A 171 -2.78 14.08 12.23
N GLN A 172 -1.78 14.07 11.36
CA GLN A 172 -0.68 15.04 11.32
C GLN A 172 -0.29 15.36 9.87
N ASP A 173 0.37 16.50 9.68
CA ASP A 173 0.93 16.91 8.40
C ASP A 173 2.14 16.03 8.04
N ILE A 174 2.30 15.76 6.74
CA ILE A 174 3.44 14.99 6.21
C ILE A 174 4.32 15.95 5.39
N PRO A 175 5.38 16.52 5.99
CA PRO A 175 6.11 17.65 5.40
C PRO A 175 7.13 17.23 4.32
N PHE A 176 7.14 15.96 3.91
CA PHE A 176 8.10 15.41 2.94
C PHE A 176 7.38 14.55 1.90
N ASP A 177 8.06 14.34 0.78
CA ASP A 177 7.59 13.48 -0.31
C ASP A 177 7.73 12.00 0.07
N VAL A 178 6.59 11.36 0.36
CA VAL A 178 6.53 9.96 0.80
C VAL A 178 7.07 9.01 -0.28
N PHE A 179 6.71 9.20 -1.54
CA PHE A 179 7.13 8.30 -2.61
C PHE A 179 8.63 8.40 -2.88
N ARG A 180 9.18 9.62 -2.80
CA ARG A 180 10.62 9.83 -2.90
C ARG A 180 11.35 9.20 -1.73
N TYR A 181 10.85 9.38 -0.52
CA TYR A 181 11.40 8.74 0.66
C TYR A 181 11.41 7.20 0.51
N MET A 182 10.32 6.61 0.02
CA MET A 182 10.24 5.17 -0.22
C MET A 182 11.30 4.70 -1.22
N ARG A 183 11.41 5.36 -2.39
CA ARG A 183 12.41 5.05 -3.41
C ARG A 183 13.84 5.17 -2.86
N ASP A 184 14.16 6.32 -2.27
CA ASP A 184 15.53 6.67 -1.87
C ASP A 184 16.05 5.78 -0.73
N ASN A 185 15.15 5.19 0.06
CA ASN A 185 15.47 4.27 1.16
C ASN A 185 15.19 2.80 0.84
N GLY A 186 14.85 2.45 -0.41
CA GLY A 186 14.59 1.07 -0.80
C GLY A 186 13.38 0.42 -0.10
N ILE A 187 12.36 1.21 0.27
CA ILE A 187 11.17 0.75 0.97
C ILE A 187 10.13 0.30 -0.05
N ALA A 188 9.77 -0.98 -0.06
CA ALA A 188 8.78 -1.53 -0.98
C ALA A 188 7.31 -1.30 -0.57
N TYR A 189 7.03 -1.18 0.73
CA TYR A 189 5.66 -1.09 1.24
C TYR A 189 5.59 -0.29 2.54
N GLY A 190 4.54 0.52 2.70
CA GLY A 190 4.23 1.28 3.92
C GLY A 190 2.82 0.97 4.41
N PHE A 191 2.64 0.89 5.72
CA PHE A 191 1.35 0.60 6.35
C PHE A 191 1.14 1.42 7.63
N ASN A 192 -0.13 1.58 8.02
CA ASN A 192 -0.51 2.11 9.31
C ASN A 192 -0.89 0.95 10.25
N ARG A 193 -0.31 0.93 11.47
CA ARG A 193 -0.56 -0.11 12.48
C ARG A 193 -2.04 -0.26 12.85
N ALA A 194 -2.87 0.77 12.71
CA ALA A 194 -4.30 0.70 12.98
C ALA A 194 -5.03 -0.36 12.12
N VAL A 195 -4.46 -0.77 10.98
CA VAL A 195 -5.06 -1.71 10.02
C VAL A 195 -4.76 -3.18 10.35
N LEU A 196 -3.83 -3.48 11.28
CA LEU A 196 -3.45 -4.87 11.62
C LEU A 196 -4.51 -5.66 12.42
N GLY A 197 -5.66 -5.05 12.71
CA GLY A 197 -6.62 -5.53 13.69
C GLY A 197 -7.78 -6.38 13.18
N GLN A 198 -7.71 -7.14 12.08
CA GLN A 198 -8.77 -8.12 11.75
C GLN A 198 -8.39 -9.10 10.62
N ALA A 199 -7.18 -9.68 10.65
CA ALA A 199 -6.86 -10.74 9.71
C ALA A 199 -7.62 -12.02 10.09
N ASN A 200 -8.67 -12.35 9.35
CA ASN A 200 -9.33 -13.64 9.42
C ASN A 200 -8.42 -14.70 8.79
N LEU A 201 -7.58 -15.34 9.62
CA LEU A 201 -6.56 -16.31 9.20
C LEU A 201 -7.13 -17.73 8.90
N TYR A 202 -8.41 -17.84 8.54
CA TYR A 202 -9.09 -19.11 8.23
C TYR A 202 -8.42 -19.95 7.13
N HIS A 203 -7.55 -19.32 6.31
CA HIS A 203 -6.84 -19.99 5.22
C HIS A 203 -5.34 -20.22 5.48
N LEU A 204 -4.88 -20.14 6.73
CA LEU A 204 -3.47 -20.32 7.07
C LEU A 204 -2.91 -21.67 6.58
N SER A 205 -3.73 -22.75 6.59
CA SER A 205 -3.35 -24.05 6.04
C SER A 205 -3.02 -24.00 4.54
N ARG A 206 -3.78 -23.21 3.77
CA ARG A 206 -3.55 -23.01 2.34
C ARG A 206 -2.29 -22.19 2.08
N ILE A 207 -2.05 -21.17 2.91
CA ILE A 207 -0.82 -20.36 2.85
C ILE A 207 0.41 -21.23 3.14
N LYS A 208 0.37 -22.04 4.21
CA LYS A 208 1.44 -23.00 4.55
C LYS A 208 1.71 -23.96 3.39
N SER A 209 0.67 -24.61 2.86
CA SER A 209 0.82 -25.54 1.74
C SER A 209 1.38 -24.88 0.48
N PHE A 210 1.09 -23.59 0.24
CA PHE A 210 1.66 -22.85 -0.87
C PHE A 210 3.16 -22.57 -0.66
N ILE A 211 3.55 -22.12 0.54
CA ILE A 211 4.96 -21.87 0.90
C ILE A 211 5.77 -23.17 0.81
N ASP A 212 5.24 -24.28 1.33
CA ASP A 212 5.92 -25.59 1.29
C ASP A 212 6.16 -26.08 -0.15
N LYS A 213 5.27 -25.72 -1.09
CA LYS A 213 5.38 -26.07 -2.51
C LYS A 213 6.28 -25.12 -3.30
N HIS A 214 6.44 -23.89 -2.83
CA HIS A 214 7.17 -22.83 -3.49
C HIS A 214 8.19 -22.13 -2.56
N PRO A 215 9.13 -22.89 -1.96
CA PRO A 215 10.11 -22.32 -1.05
C PRO A 215 11.02 -21.28 -1.74
N GLU A 216 11.19 -21.38 -3.06
CA GLU A 216 11.98 -20.45 -3.88
C GLU A 216 11.41 -19.02 -3.94
N LEU A 217 10.12 -18.84 -3.62
CA LEU A 217 9.47 -17.52 -3.61
C LEU A 217 9.66 -16.81 -2.26
N LEU A 218 10.19 -17.50 -1.25
CA LEU A 218 10.44 -16.90 0.06
C LEU A 218 11.75 -16.11 0.02
N HIS A 219 11.68 -14.82 0.33
CA HIS A 219 12.88 -14.00 0.48
C HIS A 219 13.73 -14.51 1.65
N GLU A 220 15.05 -14.51 1.51
CA GLU A 220 15.98 -15.10 2.50
C GLU A 220 15.80 -14.51 3.91
N GLU A 221 15.45 -13.22 3.98
CA GLU A 221 15.23 -12.47 5.22
C GLU A 221 13.78 -12.44 5.70
N ALA A 222 12.85 -13.10 5.00
CA ALA A 222 11.43 -13.05 5.37
C ALA A 222 11.14 -13.86 6.64
N ASP A 223 10.75 -13.17 7.72
CA ASP A 223 10.18 -13.82 8.90
C ASP A 223 8.66 -14.00 8.73
N ILE A 224 8.22 -15.24 8.52
CA ILE A 224 6.79 -15.62 8.41
C ILE A 224 6.22 -16.15 9.73
N THR A 225 7.03 -16.19 10.79
CA THR A 225 6.66 -16.77 12.08
C THR A 225 5.48 -16.02 12.69
N TRP A 226 5.50 -14.68 12.62
CA TRP A 226 4.41 -13.84 13.11
C TRP A 226 3.05 -14.15 12.44
N LEU A 227 3.06 -14.58 11.17
CA LEU A 227 1.85 -14.95 10.44
C LEU A 227 1.33 -16.32 10.89
N ILE A 228 2.25 -17.25 11.13
CA ILE A 228 1.95 -18.64 11.49
C ILE A 228 1.52 -18.77 12.96
N GLU A 229 2.19 -18.05 13.86
CA GLU A 229 1.96 -18.07 15.31
C GLU A 229 0.72 -17.26 15.72
N ASN A 230 0.48 -16.09 15.13
CA ASN A 230 -0.74 -15.33 15.43
C ASN A 230 -2.01 -16.06 14.95
N GLY A 231 -1.92 -16.84 13.89
CA GLY A 231 -3.03 -17.69 13.44
C GLY A 231 -3.37 -18.81 14.41
N THR A 232 -2.39 -19.28 15.20
CA THR A 232 -2.65 -20.28 16.25
C THR A 232 -3.26 -19.65 17.50
N SER A 233 -2.82 -18.44 17.89
CA SER A 233 -3.42 -17.70 19.02
C SER A 233 -4.87 -17.26 18.77
N LEU A 234 -5.22 -16.86 17.55
CA LEU A 234 -6.58 -16.44 17.19
C LEU A 234 -7.53 -17.62 16.97
N ALA A 235 -7.03 -18.76 16.46
CA ALA A 235 -7.83 -19.99 16.34
C ALA A 235 -8.21 -20.59 17.70
N ILE A 236 -7.38 -20.39 18.75
CA ILE A 236 -7.70 -20.82 20.12
C ILE A 236 -8.86 -19.97 20.67
N GLN A 237 -8.88 -18.66 20.40
CA GLN A 237 -9.97 -17.78 20.86
C GLN A 237 -11.30 -18.02 20.14
N SER A 238 -11.30 -18.36 18.84
CA SER A 238 -12.56 -18.69 18.14
C SER A 238 -13.15 -20.03 18.56
N SER A 239 -12.37 -20.90 19.21
CA SER A 239 -12.83 -22.19 19.73
C SER A 239 -13.36 -22.15 21.17
N SER A 240 -13.21 -21.01 21.85
CA SER A 240 -13.56 -20.86 23.28
C SER A 240 -14.62 -19.81 23.57
N SER A 241 -15.31 -19.29 22.54
CA SER A 241 -16.38 -18.30 22.71
C SER A 241 -17.69 -18.83 22.13
N ASP A 242 -18.14 -19.96 22.68
CA ASP A 242 -19.54 -20.11 23.06
C ASP A 242 -19.60 -19.87 24.57
N ASP A 243 -20.60 -19.08 24.98
CA ASP A 243 -20.97 -18.66 26.33
C ASP A 243 -20.36 -17.38 26.94
N SER A 244 -21.30 -16.46 27.24
CA SER A 244 -21.33 -15.48 28.32
C SER A 244 -20.66 -14.11 28.11
N TYR A 245 -21.52 -13.12 27.85
CA TYR A 245 -21.31 -11.73 28.23
C TYR A 245 -21.07 -11.60 29.74
N GLU A 246 -19.98 -10.96 30.16
CA GLU A 246 -19.84 -10.17 31.40
C GLU A 246 -18.51 -9.39 31.29
N GLY A 247 -18.49 -8.15 31.75
CA GLY A 247 -17.37 -7.23 31.56
C GLY A 247 -16.16 -7.55 32.45
N LEU A 248 -15.04 -6.87 32.18
CA LEU A 248 -14.25 -6.07 33.14
C LEU A 248 -12.82 -5.79 32.60
N ILE A 249 -12.51 -4.50 32.54
CA ILE A 249 -11.31 -3.80 33.04
C ILE A 249 -9.92 -4.14 32.44
N ASP A 250 -9.35 -3.06 31.89
CA ASP A 250 -7.95 -2.70 31.66
C ASP A 250 -6.93 -3.23 32.69
N GLU A 251 -5.94 -4.01 32.23
CA GLU A 251 -4.55 -3.96 32.72
C GLU A 251 -3.66 -4.82 31.80
N GLY A 252 -2.82 -4.18 30.97
CA GLY A 252 -1.85 -4.94 30.16
C GLY A 252 -1.05 -4.18 29.09
N SER A 253 -0.88 -2.87 29.22
CA SER A 253 -0.26 -2.01 28.19
C SER A 253 1.28 -1.99 28.17
N ASP A 254 2.00 -2.74 29.02
CA ASP A 254 3.43 -2.46 29.25
C ASP A 254 4.46 -3.43 28.67
N LYS A 255 4.06 -4.54 28.01
CA LYS A 255 5.04 -5.48 27.41
C LYS A 255 5.24 -5.40 25.91
N LEU A 256 4.38 -4.67 25.17
CA LEU A 256 4.43 -4.59 23.70
C LEU A 256 5.25 -3.42 23.15
N ARG A 257 5.88 -2.60 24.02
CA ARG A 257 6.67 -1.41 23.61
C ARG A 257 8.10 -1.69 23.17
N SER A 258 8.61 -2.93 23.27
CA SER A 258 10.06 -3.18 23.13
C SER A 258 10.51 -3.91 21.86
N ARG A 259 9.60 -4.29 20.95
CA ARG A 259 9.99 -5.03 19.75
C ARG A 259 9.15 -4.54 18.58
N ILE A 260 9.81 -4.35 17.44
CA ILE A 260 9.31 -3.81 16.16
C ILE A 260 9.59 -2.30 16.05
N ILE A 261 10.83 -2.01 15.67
CA ILE A 261 11.24 -0.83 14.89
C ILE A 261 10.93 -1.15 13.43
#